data_AF-A0A2H9NF91-F1
#
_entry.id   AF-A0A2H9NF91-F1
#
_cell.length_a   1.000
_cell.length_b   1.000
_cell.length_c   1.000
_cell.angle_alpha   90.00
_cell.angle_beta   90.00
_cell.angle_gamma   90.00
#
_symmetry.space_group_name_H-M   'P 1'
#
loop_
_entity.id
_entity.type
_entity.pdbx_description
1 polymer ?
#
loop_
_entity_poly.entity_id
_entity_poly.type
_entity_poly.pdbx_seq_one_letter_code
_entity_poly.pdbx_strand_id
1 'polypeptide(L)'
;NYPHLQKEYNSVNNAITRMGVKFVEHPAQRKKIIKNPCVVVTTSGMLSGGAVVYYLKKLHGREDCSLALTGFQVPDTEGDRLLKTGRYVHDDV
;
A
#
# COMPACT_ATOMS: atom_id res chain seq x y z
N ASN A 1 -5.91 -11.54 19.16
CA ASN A 1 -4.69 -12.15 18.58
C ASN A 1 -4.92 -13.66 18.53
N TYR A 2 -4.80 -14.31 17.37
CA TYR A 2 -5.18 -15.73 17.16
C TYR A 2 -3.96 -16.60 16.79
N PRO A 3 -3.13 -17.00 17.77
CA PRO A 3 -1.86 -17.68 17.52
C PRO A 3 -1.96 -18.98 16.73
N HIS A 4 -3.03 -19.73 16.98
CA HIS A 4 -3.24 -21.07 16.40
C HIS A 4 -3.50 -21.06 14.89
N LEU A 5 -3.77 -19.90 14.28
CA LEU A 5 -3.96 -19.76 12.83
C LEU A 5 -2.64 -19.51 12.08
N GLN A 6 -1.55 -19.22 12.78
CA GLN A 6 -0.27 -18.89 12.16
C GLN A 6 0.66 -20.09 12.20
N LYS A 7 1.17 -20.49 11.04
CA LYS A 7 2.33 -21.38 10.96
C LYS A 7 3.53 -20.63 11.55
N GLU A 8 4.14 -21.20 12.59
CA GLU A 8 5.23 -20.57 13.35
C GLU A 8 4.85 -19.20 13.92
N TYR A 9 4.06 -19.21 15.01
CA TYR A 9 3.41 -18.05 15.62
C TYR A 9 4.25 -16.76 15.72
N ASN A 10 5.53 -16.86 16.07
CA ASN A 10 6.36 -15.66 16.29
C ASN A 10 7.11 -15.19 15.04
N SER A 11 7.04 -15.92 13.91
CA SER A 11 7.84 -15.64 12.70
C SER A 11 7.60 -14.24 12.16
N VAL A 12 6.34 -13.82 12.04
CA VAL A 12 5.95 -12.51 11.51
C VAL A 12 6.39 -11.38 12.44
N ASN A 13 6.13 -11.50 13.74
CA ASN A 13 6.53 -10.48 14.71
C ASN A 13 8.06 -10.33 14.74
N ASN A 14 8.79 -11.44 14.73
CA ASN A 14 10.26 -11.43 14.67
C ASN A 14 10.77 -10.74 13.40
N ALA A 15 10.15 -11.00 12.24
CA ALA A 15 10.49 -10.35 10.99
C ALA A 15 10.23 -8.83 11.05
N ILE A 16 9.06 -8.42 11.53
CA ILE A 16 8.68 -7.01 11.70
C ILE A 16 9.70 -6.28 12.58
N THR A 17 10.05 -6.86 13.73
CA THR A 17 11.04 -6.28 14.64
C THR A 17 12.43 -6.24 14.01
N ARG A 18 12.90 -7.34 13.41
CA ARG A 18 14.22 -7.43 12.79
C ARG A 18 14.39 -6.47 11.61
N MET A 19 13.33 -6.27 10.82
CA MET A 19 13.34 -5.36 9.67
C MET A 19 13.11 -3.89 10.06
N GLY A 20 12.79 -3.60 11.33
CA GLY A 20 12.54 -2.23 11.79
C GLY A 20 11.35 -1.57 11.11
N VAL A 21 10.28 -2.35 10.85
CA VAL A 21 9.07 -1.85 10.19
C VAL A 21 8.43 -0.72 10.99
N LYS A 22 8.05 0.36 10.30
CA LYS A 22 7.36 1.51 10.91
C LYS A 22 5.88 1.47 10.54
N PHE A 23 5.03 1.32 11.55
CA PHE A 23 3.58 1.44 11.37
C PHE A 23 3.17 2.89 11.20
N VAL A 24 2.25 3.14 10.26
CA VAL A 24 1.80 4.47 9.85
C VAL A 24 0.30 4.57 10.04
N GLU A 25 -0.11 5.25 11.09
CA GLU A 25 -1.50 5.29 11.55
C GLU A 25 -2.17 6.62 11.20
N HIS A 26 -1.40 7.72 11.21
CA HIS A 26 -1.96 9.07 11.06
C HIS A 26 -1.53 9.76 9.76
N PRO A 27 -2.38 10.64 9.18
CA PRO A 27 -2.03 11.41 7.97
C PRO A 27 -0.73 12.21 8.07
N ALA A 28 -0.41 12.75 9.25
CA ALA A 28 0.83 13.48 9.49
C ALA A 28 2.09 12.61 9.30
N GLN A 29 2.02 11.32 9.66
CA GLN A 29 3.12 10.38 9.42
C GLN A 29 3.28 10.09 7.92
N ARG A 30 2.17 9.90 7.18
CA ARG A 30 2.20 9.70 5.72
C ARG A 30 2.91 10.86 5.01
N LYS A 31 2.62 12.11 5.41
CA LYS A 31 3.29 13.30 4.86
C LYS A 31 4.79 13.33 5.15
N LYS A 32 5.24 12.76 6.27
CA LYS A 32 6.67 12.71 6.65
C LYS A 32 7.41 11.62 5.87
N ILE A 33 6.83 10.43 5.73
CA ILE A 33 7.55 9.29 5.12
C ILE A 33 7.82 9.48 3.62
N ILE A 34 6.88 10.10 2.88
CA ILE A 34 7.01 10.28 1.42
C ILE A 34 8.12 11.26 1.00
N LYS A 35 8.74 11.95 1.97
CA LYS A 35 9.88 12.85 1.74
C LYS A 35 11.20 12.10 1.53
N ASN A 36 11.28 10.83 1.91
CA ASN A 36 12.49 10.01 1.80
C ASN A 36 12.17 8.73 1.01
N PRO A 37 13.15 8.17 0.27
CA PRO A 37 12.99 6.87 -0.37
C PRO A 37 12.62 5.78 0.65
N CYS A 38 11.54 5.05 0.40
CA CYS A 38 11.09 3.94 1.24
C CYS A 38 10.15 3.02 0.47
N VAL A 39 9.92 1.82 1.01
CA VAL A 39 8.85 0.92 0.57
C VAL A 39 7.63 1.14 1.45
N VAL A 40 6.47 1.34 0.83
CA VAL A 40 5.18 1.51 1.53
C VAL A 40 4.28 0.34 1.17
N VAL A 41 3.95 -0.47 2.17
CA VAL A 41 2.88 -1.47 2.08
C VAL A 41 1.62 -0.84 2.67
N THR A 42 0.54 -0.78 1.90
CA THR A 42 -0.64 0.00 2.29
C THR A 42 -1.95 -0.59 1.79
N THR A 43 -3.05 -0.14 2.37
CA THR A 43 -4.42 -0.47 1.97
C THR A 43 -4.98 0.61 1.03
N SER A 44 -5.89 0.31 0.11
CA SER A 44 -6.47 -1.00 -0.21
C SER A 44 -5.70 -1.73 -1.31
N GLY A 45 -5.74 -3.06 -1.30
CA GLY A 45 -5.01 -3.90 -2.26
C GLY A 45 -5.54 -3.87 -3.69
N MET A 46 -6.76 -3.35 -3.91
CA MET A 46 -7.38 -3.17 -5.23
C MET A 46 -7.57 -1.69 -5.61
N LEU A 47 -6.97 -0.79 -4.84
CA LEU A 47 -6.97 0.65 -5.06
C LEU A 47 -8.33 1.34 -4.94
N SER A 48 -9.39 0.66 -4.52
CA SER A 48 -10.75 1.21 -4.37
C SER A 48 -10.96 2.20 -3.23
N GLY A 49 -9.89 2.69 -2.60
CA GLY A 49 -9.98 3.59 -1.45
C GLY A 49 -8.90 3.38 -0.40
N GLY A 50 -9.00 4.15 0.68
CA GLY A 50 -8.11 4.05 1.84
C GLY A 50 -6.81 4.83 1.69
N ALA A 51 -5.74 4.34 2.32
CA ALA A 51 -4.48 5.07 2.41
C ALA A 51 -3.73 5.16 1.05
N VAL A 52 -3.92 4.19 0.16
CA VAL A 52 -3.30 4.13 -1.17
C VAL A 52 -3.67 5.33 -2.03
N VAL A 53 -4.92 5.81 -1.92
CA VAL A 53 -5.40 7.01 -2.65
C VAL A 53 -4.54 8.23 -2.32
N TYR A 54 -4.16 8.39 -1.04
CA TYR A 54 -3.27 9.47 -0.63
C TYR A 54 -1.90 9.36 -1.30
N TYR A 55 -1.31 8.16 -1.31
CA TYR A 55 0.01 7.95 -1.91
C TYR A 55 -0.02 8.14 -3.42
N LEU A 56 -1.01 7.60 -4.13
CA LEU A 56 -1.19 7.81 -5.57
C LEU A 56 -1.35 9.31 -5.87
N LYS A 57 -2.22 10.02 -5.16
CA LYS A 57 -2.42 11.46 -5.34
C LYS A 57 -1.14 12.28 -5.14
N LYS A 58 -0.22 11.83 -4.27
CA LYS A 58 1.04 12.54 -3.98
C LYS A 58 2.24 12.09 -4.80
N LEU A 59 2.23 10.87 -5.33
CA LEU A 59 3.42 10.25 -5.93
C LEU A 59 3.26 9.88 -7.41
N HIS A 60 2.05 9.87 -7.99
CA HIS A 60 1.84 9.42 -9.38
C HIS A 60 2.65 10.18 -10.43
N GLY A 61 2.97 11.46 -10.19
CA GLY A 61 3.77 12.28 -11.11
C GLY A 61 5.27 12.17 -10.92
N ARG A 62 5.76 11.31 -10.02
CA ARG A 62 7.18 11.13 -9.73
C ARG A 62 7.74 9.93 -10.48
N GLU A 63 8.70 10.18 -11.37
CA GLU A 63 9.36 9.13 -12.16
C GLU A 63 10.27 8.21 -11.33
N ASP A 64 10.70 8.67 -10.15
CA ASP A 64 11.51 7.88 -9.21
C ASP A 64 10.68 6.94 -8.31
N CYS A 65 9.37 6.85 -8.58
CA CYS A 65 8.43 6.01 -7.84
C CYS A 65 7.90 4.87 -8.71
N SER A 66 7.53 3.76 -8.08
CA SER A 66 6.88 2.63 -8.76
C SER A 66 5.76 2.07 -7.90
N LEU A 67 4.71 1.56 -8.54
CA LEU A 67 3.59 0.87 -7.91
C LEU A 67 3.68 -0.62 -8.25
N ALA A 68 3.66 -1.47 -7.22
CA ALA A 68 3.59 -2.93 -7.38
C ALA A 68 2.27 -3.45 -6.85
N LEU A 69 1.51 -4.15 -7.70
CA LEU A 69 0.30 -4.88 -7.32
C LEU A 69 0.65 -6.36 -7.16
N THR A 70 0.53 -6.87 -5.95
CA THR A 70 0.99 -8.23 -5.59
C THR A 70 -0.13 -9.27 -5.57
N GLY A 71 -1.38 -8.86 -5.77
CA GLY A 71 -2.56 -9.71 -5.76
C GLY A 71 -3.45 -9.48 -6.96
N PHE A 72 -4.36 -10.44 -7.19
CA PHE A 72 -5.37 -10.36 -8.24
C PHE A 72 -6.23 -9.10 -8.09
N GLN A 73 -6.50 -8.44 -9.21
CA GLN A 73 -7.37 -7.28 -9.28
C GLN A 73 -8.72 -7.75 -9.83
N VAL A 74 -9.77 -7.64 -9.02
CA VAL A 74 -11.12 -8.05 -9.40
C VAL A 74 -11.60 -7.19 -10.58
N PRO A 75 -12.25 -7.77 -11.60
CA PRO A 75 -12.80 -7.00 -12.71
C PRO A 75 -13.61 -5.81 -12.26
N ASP A 76 -13.48 -4.70 -12.98
CA ASP A 76 -14.18 -3.43 -12.74
C ASP A 76 -13.79 -2.69 -11.45
N THR A 77 -12.76 -3.16 -10.73
CA THR A 77 -12.07 -2.35 -9.71
C THR A 77 -11.14 -1.32 -10.33
N GLU A 78 -10.76 -0.32 -9.54
CA GLU A 78 -9.80 0.71 -9.94
C GLU A 78 -8.43 0.12 -10.25
N GLY A 79 -8.03 -0.93 -9.52
CA GLY A 79 -6.81 -1.68 -9.82
C GLY A 79 -6.87 -2.43 -11.14
N ASP A 80 -7.99 -3.07 -11.48
CA ASP A 80 -8.19 -3.70 -12.80
C ASP A 80 -8.17 -2.67 -13.93
N ARG A 81 -8.86 -1.54 -13.74
CA ARG A 81 -8.84 -0.43 -14.69
C ARG A 81 -7.44 0.16 -14.87
N LEU A 82 -6.68 0.32 -13.79
CA LEU A 82 -5.31 0.80 -13.84
C LEU A 82 -4.43 -0.16 -14.66
N LEU A 83 -4.52 -1.47 -14.43
CA LEU A 83 -3.75 -2.45 -15.18
C LEU A 83 -4.11 -2.46 -16.68
N LYS A 84 -5.40 -2.33 -17.01
CA LYS A 84 -5.88 -2.34 -18.40
C LYS A 84 -5.56 -1.05 -19.17
N THR A 85 -5.60 0.10 -18.49
CA THR A 85 -5.59 1.41 -19.16
C THR A 85 -4.38 2.28 -18.84
N GLY A 86 -3.59 1.89 -17.84
CA GLY A 86 -2.53 2.74 -17.27
C GLY A 86 -3.07 3.95 -16.50
N ARG A 87 -4.39 4.06 -16.29
CA ARG A 87 -5.03 5.20 -15.63
C ARG A 87 -5.77 4.76 -14.37
N TYR A 88 -5.44 5.43 -13.29
CA TYR A 88 -6.21 5.36 -12.05
C TYR A 88 -7.32 6.40 -12.11
N VAL A 89 -8.56 5.98 -11.85
CA VAL A 89 -9.75 6.84 -11.80
C VAL A 89 -10.53 6.44 -10.56
N HIS A 90 -10.82 7.40 -9.70
CA HIS A 90 -11.57 7.19 -8.46
C HIS A 90 -12.33 8.47 -8.15
N ASP A 91 -13.58 8.35 -7.73
CA ASP A 91 -14.54 9.47 -7.68
C ASP A 91 -14.13 10.62 -6.73
N ASP A 92 -13.18 10.35 -5.81
CA ASP A 92 -12.61 11.33 -4.87
C ASP A 92 -11.33 12.06 -5.37
N VAL A 93 -10.88 11.82 -6.61
CA VAL A 93 -9.61 12.36 -7.15
C VAL A 93 -9.78 13.10 -8.47
#